data_AF-A0A3C0QHF2-F1
#
_entry.id   AF-A0A3C0QHF2-F1
#
_cell.length_a   1.000
_cell.length_b   1.000
_cell.length_c   1.000
_cell.angle_alpha   90.00
_cell.angle_beta   90.00
_cell.angle_gamma   90.00
#
_symmetry.space_group_name_H-M   'P 1'
#
loop_
_entity.id
_entity.type
_entity.pdbx_description
1 polymer ?
#
loop_
_entity_poly.entity_id
_entity_poly.type
_entity_poly.pdbx_seq_one_letter_code
_entity_poly.pdbx_strand_id
1 'polypeptide(L)' 'LKSTDLNIIMISNEIGMGVVPAFPLGRIFRDLMGMINKDIAAGSDEVYLFTAGLKQRLK' A
#
# COMPACT_ATOMS: atom_id res chain seq x y z
N LEU A 1 -10.64 5.35 11.80
CA LEU A 1 -10.50 3.90 12.08
C LEU A 1 -10.20 3.62 13.55
N LYS A 2 -9.43 4.47 14.24
CA LYS A 2 -9.15 4.33 15.69
C LYS A 2 -10.36 4.46 16.64
N SER A 3 -11.58 4.57 16.13
CA SER A 3 -12.80 4.82 16.91
C SER A 3 -13.74 3.61 16.97
N THR A 4 -13.25 2.44 16.56
CA THR A 4 -14.03 1.19 16.52
C THR A 4 -13.16 0.06 17.02
N ASP A 5 -13.77 -0.87 17.78
CA ASP A 5 -13.10 -2.08 18.29
C ASP A 5 -13.04 -3.22 17.25
N LEU A 6 -13.22 -2.90 15.96
CA LEU A 6 -13.15 -3.87 14.88
C LEU A 6 -11.71 -4.14 14.47
N ASN A 7 -11.43 -5.38 14.09
CA ASN A 7 -10.16 -5.75 13.48
C ASN A 7 -10.22 -5.44 11.97
N ILE A 8 -9.46 -4.44 11.53
CA ILE A 8 -9.55 -3.91 10.17
C ILE A 8 -8.36 -4.36 9.34
N ILE A 9 -8.64 -5.07 8.26
CA ILE A 9 -7.63 -5.49 7.28
C ILE A 9 -7.83 -4.67 6.01
N MET A 10 -6.81 -3.90 5.64
CA MET A 10 -6.76 -3.21 4.35
C MET A 10 -5.80 -3.93 3.42
N ILE A 11 -6.22 -4.07 2.17
CA ILE A 11 -5.42 -4.67 1.10
C ILE A 11 -5.24 -3.62 0.03
N SER A 12 -3.99 -3.36 -0.33
CA SER A 12 -3.60 -2.48 -1.44
C SER A 12 -2.48 -3.14 -2.23
N ASN A 13 -2.27 -2.67 -3.46
CA ASN A 13 -1.22 -3.15 -4.33
C ASN A 13 0.03 -2.28 -4.21
N GLU A 14 1.19 -2.91 -4.29
CA GLU A 14 2.45 -2.21 -4.57
C GLU A 14 2.66 -2.13 -6.08
N ILE A 15 2.82 -0.91 -6.60
CA ILE A 15 2.88 -0.65 -8.06
C ILE A 15 4.11 0.19 -8.46
N GLY A 16 4.93 0.61 -7.49
CA GLY A 16 6.14 1.41 -7.69
C GLY A 16 7.38 0.59 -8.09
N MET A 17 7.32 -0.74 -8.03
CA MET A 17 8.46 -1.62 -8.35
C MET A 17 8.62 -1.92 -9.85
N GLY A 18 7.72 -1.41 -10.70
CA GLY A 18 7.80 -1.54 -12.16
C GLY A 18 8.47 -0.37 -12.86
N VAL A 19 8.44 -0.39 -14.20
CA VAL A 19 8.88 0.71 -15.06
C VAL A 19 8.00 1.96 -14.89
N VAL A 20 8.51 3.12 -15.29
CA VAL A 20 7.73 4.36 -15.33
C VAL A 20 6.70 4.27 -16.47
N PRO A 21 5.40 4.53 -16.21
CA PRO A 21 4.38 4.49 -17.26
C PRO A 21 4.62 5.55 -18.34
N ALA A 22 4.41 5.17 -19.60
CA ALA A 22 4.56 6.06 -20.76
C ALA A 22 3.56 7.23 -20.73
N PHE A 23 2.35 6.99 -20.22
CA PHE A 23 1.26 7.98 -20.19
C PHE A 23 1.23 8.78 -18.88
N PRO A 24 0.93 10.10 -18.92
CA PRO A 24 0.87 10.95 -17.73
C PRO A 24 -0.06 10.42 -16.63
N LEU A 25 -1.24 9.92 -17.00
CA LEU A 25 -2.20 9.37 -16.04
C LEU A 25 -1.61 8.20 -15.24
N GLY A 26 -0.84 7.32 -15.89
CA GLY A 26 -0.22 6.18 -15.22
C GLY A 26 0.83 6.62 -14.18
N ARG A 27 1.58 7.68 -14.47
CA ARG A 27 2.54 8.26 -13.51
C ARG A 27 1.82 8.86 -12.30
N ILE A 28 0.78 9.66 -12.54
CA ILE A 28 -0.04 10.25 -11.46
C ILE A 28 -0.65 9.16 -10.59
N PHE A 29 -1.22 8.11 -11.22
CA PHE A 29 -1.78 6.98 -10.49
C PHE A 29 -0.74 6.26 -9.64
N ARG A 30 0.43 5.94 -10.21
CA ARG A 30 1.55 5.32 -9.51
C ARG A 30 1.95 6.13 -8.27
N ASP A 31 2.12 7.43 -8.42
CA ASP A 31 2.58 8.30 -7.34
C ASP A 31 1.51 8.46 -6.25
N LEU A 32 0.24 8.65 -6.63
CA LEU A 32 -0.88 8.74 -5.69
C LEU A 32 -1.05 7.47 -4.86
N MET A 33 -0.99 6.30 -5.49
CA MET A 33 -1.09 5.03 -4.77
C MET A 33 0.06 4.84 -3.78
N GLY A 34 1.28 5.23 -4.15
CA GLY A 34 2.43 5.20 -3.23
C GLY A 34 2.23 6.10 -2.01
N MET A 35 1.71 7.32 -2.22
CA MET A 35 1.39 8.25 -1.12
C MET A 35 0.29 7.69 -0.20
N ILE A 36 -0.79 7.15 -0.78
CA ILE A 36 -1.89 6.53 0.00
C ILE A 36 -1.39 5.33 0.80
N ASN A 37 -0.60 4.44 0.19
CA ASN A 37 -0.04 3.27 0.86
C ASN A 37 0.84 3.68 2.05
N LYS A 38 1.67 4.73 1.88
CA LYS A 38 2.51 5.28 2.95
C LYS A 38 1.66 5.82 4.11
N ASP A 39 0.61 6.58 3.81
CA ASP A 39 -0.24 7.20 4.84
C ASP A 39 -1.05 6.15 5.61
N ILE A 40 -1.55 5.11 4.92
CA ILE A 40 -2.20 3.96 5.56
C ILE A 40 -1.19 3.22 6.45
N ALA A 41 0.00 2.90 5.93
CA ALA A 41 1.04 2.20 6.69
C ALA A 41 1.48 2.96 7.95
N ALA A 42 1.54 4.30 7.89
CA ALA A 42 1.81 5.14 9.05
C ALA A 42 0.73 4.98 10.13
N GLY A 43 -0.54 4.90 9.73
CA GLY A 43 -1.69 4.73 10.61
C GLY A 43 -1.98 3.31 11.09
N SER A 44 -1.45 2.29 10.43
CA SER A 44 -1.67 0.86 10.75
C SER A 44 -0.80 0.36 11.90
N ASP A 45 -1.29 -0.60 12.66
CA ASP A 45 -0.51 -1.27 13.71
C ASP A 45 0.49 -2.28 13.12
N GLU A 46 0.09 -3.00 12.07
CA GLU A 46 0.93 -3.96 11.34
C GLU A 46 0.90 -3.70 9.84
N VAL A 47 2.02 -3.94 9.16
CA VAL A 47 2.12 -3.78 7.70
C VAL A 47 2.87 -4.98 7.12
N TYR A 48 2.26 -5.60 6.11
CA TYR A 48 2.82 -6.78 5.43
C TYR A 48 2.94 -6.56 3.93
N LEU A 49 4.05 -6.99 3.37
CA LEU A 49 4.21 -7.19 1.94
C LEU A 49 4.01 -8.69 1.64
N PHE A 50 3.19 -8.99 0.64
CA PHE A 50 3.00 -10.37 0.17
C PHE A 50 3.66 -10.58 -1.18
N THR A 51 4.52 -11.59 -1.27
CA THR A 51 5.22 -11.99 -2.51
C THR A 51 5.13 -13.50 -2.67
N ALA A 52 4.61 -13.98 -3.80
CA ALA A 52 4.42 -15.42 -4.06
C ALA A 52 3.67 -16.17 -2.94
N GLY A 53 2.69 -15.52 -2.31
CA GLY A 53 1.91 -16.09 -1.19
C GLY A 53 2.62 -16.06 0.17
N LEU A 54 3.87 -15.61 0.23
CA LEU A 54 4.64 -15.47 1.47
C LEU A 54 4.48 -14.06 2.02
N LYS A 55 4.26 -13.96 3.35
CA LYS A 55 4.16 -12.69 4.06
C LYS A 55 5.53 -12.24 4.58
N GLN A 56 5.86 -10.97 4.36
CA GLN A 56 7.00 -10.29 4.97
C GLN A 56 6.48 -9.13 5.82
N ARG A 57 6.82 -9.11 7.11
CA ARG A 57 6.45 -8.01 8.02
C ARG A 57 7.38 -6.81 7.81
N LEU A 58 6.79 -5.64 7.63
CA LEU A 58 7.50 -4.36 7.49
C LEU A 58 7.38 -3.49 8.75
N LYS A 59 6.24 -3.59 9.45
CA LYS A 59 5.91 -2.94 10.72
C LYS A 59 5.09 -3.91 11.57
#